data_AF-A0A4C1TKH9-F1
#
_entry.id   AF-A0A4C1TKH9-F1
#
_cell.length_a   1.000
_cell.length_b   1.000
_cell.length_c   1.000
_cell.angle_alpha   90.00
_cell.angle_beta   90.00
_cell.angle_gamma   90.00
#
_symmetry.space_group_name_H-M   'P 1'
#
loop_
_entity.id
_entity.type
_entity.pdbx_description
1 polymer ?
#
loop_
_entity_poly.entity_id
_entity_poly.type
_entity_poly.pdbx_seq_one_letter_code
_entity_poly.pdbx_strand_id
1 'polypeptide(L)'
;MGIPDGGRPISTIKITDWKRVSTAFEKIDTPPLNSIPDDIRMTEEIDHAIGALTSHVRTVVEKCERKVPASSDRRKFPPDILELIRAKNAALRRAGAYPTPEYRSRARALQLEVKARVQAFRNESWSDLREEI
;
A
#
# COMPACT_ATOMS: atom_id res chain seq x y z
N MET A 1 -20.87 10.57 33.89
CA MET A 1 -20.92 11.18 32.54
C MET A 1 -19.56 10.97 31.88
N GLY A 2 -19.45 10.00 30.97
CA GLY A 2 -18.20 9.69 30.26
C GLY A 2 -17.99 10.63 29.08
N ILE A 3 -16.74 11.04 28.85
CA ILE A 3 -16.33 11.85 27.69
C ILE A 3 -16.58 11.02 26.43
N PRO A 4 -17.33 11.53 25.43
CA PRO A 4 -17.53 10.80 24.18
C PRO A 4 -16.17 10.65 23.48
N ASP A 5 -15.82 9.40 23.19
CA ASP A 5 -14.60 9.02 22.47
C ASP A 5 -14.57 9.79 21.14
N GLY A 6 -13.72 10.81 21.06
CA GLY A 6 -13.53 11.61 19.86
C GLY A 6 -12.91 10.72 18.80
N GLY A 7 -13.76 10.16 17.93
CA GLY A 7 -13.35 9.28 16.84
C GLY A 7 -12.17 9.88 16.08
N ARG A 8 -11.03 9.19 16.09
CA ARG A 8 -9.85 9.61 15.32
C ARG A 8 -10.25 9.73 13.85
N PRO A 9 -9.86 10.81 13.16
CA PRO A 9 -10.11 10.90 11.73
C PRO A 9 -9.40 9.74 11.02
N ILE A 10 -10.17 8.94 10.29
CA ILE A 10 -9.63 7.91 9.40
C ILE A 10 -8.76 8.65 8.39
N SER A 11 -7.45 8.42 8.44
CA SER A 11 -6.56 8.97 7.44
C SER A 11 -6.91 8.33 6.10
N THR A 12 -6.96 9.13 5.04
CA THR A 12 -7.26 8.67 3.68
C THR A 12 -6.02 8.88 2.83
N ILE A 13 -5.66 7.88 2.04
CA ILE A 13 -4.62 8.03 1.01
C ILE A 13 -5.28 8.11 -0.37
N LYS A 14 -4.65 8.86 -1.26
CA LYS A 14 -4.99 8.87 -2.68
C LYS A 14 -4.26 7.72 -3.36
N ILE A 15 -5.01 6.84 -4.00
CA ILE A 15 -4.46 5.77 -4.85
C ILE A 15 -4.99 5.99 -6.26
N THR A 16 -4.11 5.92 -7.25
CA THR A 16 -4.48 5.96 -8.66
C THR A 16 -4.83 4.55 -9.15
N ASP A 17 -5.98 4.40 -9.78
CA ASP A 17 -6.36 3.15 -10.46
C ASP A 17 -5.74 3.12 -11.87
N TRP A 18 -4.60 2.43 -11.99
CA TRP A 18 -3.86 2.32 -13.25
C TRP A 18 -4.63 1.63 -14.38
N LYS A 19 -5.58 0.74 -14.06
CA LYS A 19 -6.42 0.08 -15.08
C LYS A 19 -7.43 1.06 -15.67
N ARG A 20 -8.02 1.91 -14.83
CA ARG A 20 -8.87 3.02 -15.28
C ARG A 20 -8.08 4.07 -16.05
N VAL A 21 -6.84 4.38 -15.64
CA VAL A 21 -5.94 5.27 -16.39
C VAL A 21 -5.70 4.74 -17.80
N SER A 22 -5.34 3.44 -17.93
CA SER A 22 -5.15 2.81 -19.25
C SER A 22 -6.42 2.89 -20.10
N THR A 23 -7.59 2.58 -19.53
CA THR A 23 -8.88 2.66 -20.23
C THR A 23 -9.23 4.10 -20.66
N ALA A 24 -8.84 5.09 -19.86
CA ALA A 24 -9.08 6.50 -20.15
C ALA A 24 -8.20 7.00 -21.30
N PHE A 25 -6.95 6.51 -21.42
CA PHE A 25 -6.08 6.84 -22.54
C PHE A 25 -6.47 6.17 -23.86
N GLU A 26 -7.11 4.99 -23.83
CA GLU A 26 -7.68 4.36 -25.04
C GLU A 26 -8.83 5.19 -25.65
N LYS A 27 -9.48 6.05 -24.86
CA LYS A 27 -10.51 6.96 -25.34
C LYS A 27 -9.86 8.25 -25.83
N ILE A 28 -9.53 8.27 -27.12
CA ILE A 28 -8.81 9.36 -27.79
C ILE A 28 -9.65 10.66 -27.89
N ASP A 29 -10.95 10.65 -27.60
CA ASP A 29 -11.81 11.85 -27.63
C ASP A 29 -11.61 12.79 -26.43
N THR A 30 -10.44 13.44 -26.37
CA THR A 30 -10.18 14.51 -25.41
C THR A 30 -9.74 15.82 -26.08
N PRO A 31 -10.43 16.95 -25.79
CA PRO A 31 -10.13 18.26 -26.38
C PRO A 31 -8.68 18.78 -26.30
N PRO A 32 -7.86 18.50 -25.26
CA PRO A 32 -6.52 19.08 -25.15
C PRO A 32 -5.52 18.56 -26.18
N LEU A 33 -5.71 17.34 -26.70
CA LEU A 33 -4.79 16.73 -27.66
C LEU A 33 -5.05 17.22 -29.10
N ASN A 34 -6.26 17.73 -29.37
CA ASN A 34 -6.64 18.29 -30.67
C ASN A 34 -5.95 19.65 -30.95
N SER A 35 -5.30 20.25 -29.96
CA SER A 35 -4.52 21.48 -30.11
C SER A 35 -3.05 21.23 -30.47
N ILE A 36 -2.61 19.96 -30.51
CA ILE A 36 -1.26 19.58 -30.90
C ILE A 36 -1.24 19.38 -32.42
N PRO A 37 -0.39 20.11 -33.17
CA PRO A 37 -0.27 19.93 -34.60
C PRO A 37 0.38 18.57 -34.92
N ASP A 38 -0.02 17.96 -36.04
CA ASP A 38 0.50 16.66 -36.50
C ASP A 38 1.99 16.72 -36.90
N ASP A 39 2.47 17.89 -37.31
CA ASP A 39 3.88 18.14 -37.68
C ASP A 39 4.45 19.22 -36.76
N ILE A 40 5.50 18.88 -36.01
CA ILE A 40 6.17 19.78 -35.07
C ILE A 40 7.46 20.26 -35.72
N ARG A 41 7.51 21.53 -36.10
CA ARG A 41 8.64 22.11 -36.86
C ARG A 41 9.39 23.17 -36.07
N MET A 42 8.69 23.88 -35.20
CA MET A 42 9.22 25.00 -34.43
C MET A 42 9.35 24.65 -32.95
N THR A 43 10.31 25.29 -32.28
CA THR A 43 10.61 25.01 -30.88
C THR A 43 9.45 25.40 -29.95
N GLU A 44 8.72 26.47 -30.27
CA GLU A 44 7.50 26.85 -29.55
C GLU A 44 6.40 25.78 -29.60
N GLU A 45 6.31 25.02 -30.70
CA GLU A 45 5.33 23.94 -30.86
C GLU A 45 5.71 22.73 -30.00
N ILE A 46 7.02 22.50 -29.78
CA ILE A 46 7.51 21.48 -28.84
C ILE A 46 7.06 21.82 -27.42
N ASP A 47 7.31 23.05 -26.97
CA ASP A 47 6.93 23.48 -25.62
C ASP A 47 5.40 23.44 -25.43
N HIS A 48 4.65 23.83 -26.47
CA HIS A 48 3.19 23.73 -26.47
C HIS A 48 2.70 22.28 -26.36
N ALA A 49 3.25 21.37 -27.16
CA ALA A 49 2.89 19.95 -27.16
C ALA A 49 3.21 19.28 -25.82
N ILE A 50 4.38 19.59 -25.23
CA ILE A 50 4.76 19.12 -23.89
C ILE A 50 3.75 19.60 -22.85
N GLY A 51 3.36 20.88 -22.91
CA GLY A 51 2.37 21.46 -22.01
C GLY A 51 1.00 20.78 -22.13
N ALA A 52 0.51 20.60 -23.35
CA ALA A 52 -0.77 19.96 -23.64
C ALA A 52 -0.81 18.51 -23.15
N LEU A 53 0.22 17.71 -23.47
CA LEU A 53 0.33 16.32 -23.04
C LEU A 53 0.42 16.20 -21.51
N THR A 54 1.25 17.04 -20.88
CA THR A 54 1.42 17.04 -19.41
C THR A 54 0.11 17.36 -18.70
N SER A 55 -0.63 18.35 -19.20
CA SER A 55 -1.94 18.73 -18.65
C SER A 55 -2.96 17.62 -18.80
N HIS A 56 -2.99 16.96 -19.97
CA HIS A 56 -3.88 15.84 -20.23
C HIS A 56 -3.57 14.64 -19.30
N VAL A 57 -2.31 14.22 -19.22
CA VAL A 57 -1.89 13.11 -18.34
C VAL A 57 -2.24 13.39 -16.89
N ARG A 58 -1.96 14.61 -16.40
CA ARG A 58 -2.33 15.03 -15.04
C ARG A 58 -3.83 14.91 -14.82
N THR A 59 -4.63 15.41 -15.74
CA THR A 59 -6.11 15.38 -15.64
C THR A 59 -6.65 13.96 -15.62
N VAL A 60 -6.12 13.06 -16.45
CA VAL A 60 -6.52 11.65 -16.49
C VAL A 60 -6.16 10.94 -15.18
N VAL A 61 -4.92 11.15 -14.68
CA VAL A 61 -4.47 10.59 -13.41
C VAL A 61 -5.35 11.07 -12.27
N GLU A 62 -5.61 12.37 -12.16
CA GLU A 62 -6.46 12.97 -11.13
C GLU A 62 -7.89 12.41 -11.15
N LYS A 63 -8.51 12.25 -12.33
CA LYS A 63 -9.85 11.64 -12.47
C LYS A 63 -9.88 10.15 -12.11
N CYS A 64 -8.74 9.48 -12.20
CA CYS A 64 -8.58 8.07 -11.84
C CYS A 64 -8.07 7.87 -10.41
N GLU A 65 -7.85 8.95 -9.66
CA GLU A 65 -7.60 8.86 -8.23
C GLU A 65 -8.88 8.46 -7.49
N ARG A 66 -8.72 7.61 -6.47
CA ARG A 66 -9.73 7.39 -5.46
C ARG A 66 -9.13 7.54 -4.07
N LYS A 67 -9.95 8.02 -3.14
CA LYS A 67 -9.61 8.05 -1.72
C LYS A 67 -9.91 6.68 -1.15
N VAL A 68 -8.86 5.97 -0.76
CA VAL A 68 -8.97 4.73 0.00
C VAL A 68 -8.71 5.10 1.46
N PRO A 69 -9.41 4.51 2.44
CA PRO A 69 -8.95 4.59 3.81
C PRO A 69 -7.48 4.20 3.81
N ALA A 70 -6.61 5.10 4.28
CA ALA A 70 -5.27 4.68 4.62
C ALA A 70 -5.47 3.47 5.52
N SER A 71 -4.80 2.37 5.23
CA SER A 71 -4.68 1.26 6.16
C SER A 71 -3.84 1.72 7.36
N SER A 72 -4.32 2.76 8.04
CA SER A 72 -3.82 3.32 9.27
C SER A 72 -4.38 2.57 10.47
N ASP A 73 -5.07 1.46 10.25
CA ASP A 73 -4.80 0.35 11.12
C ASP A 73 -3.40 -0.13 10.77
N ARG A 74 -2.45 0.42 11.53
CA ARG A 74 -1.39 -0.39 12.13
C ARG A 74 -2.11 -1.62 12.70
N ARG A 75 -2.45 -2.60 11.85
CA ARG A 75 -3.20 -3.80 12.22
C ARG A 75 -2.39 -4.36 13.36
N LYS A 76 -2.88 -4.15 14.59
CA LYS A 76 -2.28 -4.78 15.75
C LYS A 76 -2.35 -6.25 15.40
N PHE A 77 -1.21 -6.92 15.44
CA PHE A 77 -1.21 -8.35 15.24
C PHE A 77 -2.31 -8.94 16.13
N PRO A 78 -3.09 -9.89 15.62
CA PRO A 78 -4.11 -10.52 16.43
C PRO A 78 -3.47 -11.10 17.71
N PRO A 79 -4.25 -11.24 18.79
CA PRO A 79 -3.72 -11.62 20.10
C PRO A 79 -2.83 -12.86 20.07
N ASP A 80 -3.15 -13.85 19.22
CA ASP A 80 -2.40 -15.08 19.02
C ASP A 80 -0.97 -14.83 18.51
N ILE A 81 -0.80 -13.94 17.52
CA ILE A 81 0.52 -13.59 16.99
C ILE A 81 1.31 -12.78 18.02
N LEU A 82 0.65 -11.92 18.79
CA LEU A 82 1.31 -11.17 19.88
C LEU A 82 1.80 -12.11 20.99
N GLU A 83 1.01 -13.10 21.38
CA GLU A 83 1.42 -14.14 22.33
C GLU A 83 2.61 -14.95 21.81
N LEU A 84 2.59 -15.31 20.53
CA LEU A 84 3.69 -16.04 19.90
C LEU A 84 4.99 -15.21 19.86
N ILE A 85 4.91 -13.90 19.60
CA ILE A 85 6.06 -12.99 19.70
C ILE A 85 6.59 -12.92 21.13
N ARG A 86 5.72 -12.88 22.15
CA ARG A 86 6.13 -12.92 23.55
C ARG A 86 6.85 -14.22 23.90
N ALA A 87 6.30 -15.36 23.49
CA ALA A 87 6.89 -16.68 23.69
C ALA A 87 8.27 -16.79 23.02
N LYS A 88 8.39 -16.35 21.77
CA LYS A 88 9.66 -16.28 21.04
C LYS A 88 10.69 -15.44 21.80
N ASN A 89 10.32 -14.26 22.28
CA ASN A 89 11.23 -13.38 23.01
C ASN A 89 11.67 -13.98 24.35
N ALA A 90 10.79 -14.69 25.06
CA ALA A 90 11.14 -15.42 26.27
C ALA A 90 12.13 -16.57 25.97
N ALA A 91 11.90 -17.32 24.89
CA ALA A 91 12.80 -18.39 24.45
C ALA A 91 14.18 -17.85 24.03
N LEU A 92 14.24 -16.72 23.32
CA LEU A 92 15.49 -16.06 22.95
C LEU A 92 16.29 -15.61 24.18
N ARG A 93 15.63 -15.00 25.17
CA ARG A 93 16.29 -14.63 26.44
C ARG A 93 16.85 -15.86 27.16
N ARG A 94 16.09 -16.96 27.21
CA ARG A 94 16.53 -18.21 27.85
C ARG A 94 17.68 -18.88 27.10
N ALA A 95 17.66 -18.88 25.77
CA ALA A 95 18.77 -19.38 24.95
C ALA A 95 20.04 -18.52 25.08
N GLY A 96 19.89 -17.21 25.33
CA GLY A 96 21.00 -16.31 25.63
C GLY A 96 21.60 -16.54 27.03
N ALA A 97 20.75 -16.72 28.05
CA ALA A 97 21.18 -16.97 29.41
C ALA A 97 21.81 -18.36 29.59
N TYR A 98 21.26 -19.38 28.91
CA TYR A 98 21.74 -20.76 28.97
C TYR A 98 21.89 -21.29 27.53
N PRO A 99 23.08 -21.18 26.94
CA PRO A 99 23.30 -21.49 25.52
C PRO A 99 23.31 -22.98 25.16
N THR A 100 22.27 -23.72 25.53
CA THR A 100 22.15 -25.15 25.21
C THR A 100 21.56 -25.39 23.80
N PRO A 101 21.87 -26.53 23.17
CA PRO A 101 21.29 -26.89 21.87
C PRO A 101 19.76 -26.91 21.87
N GLU A 102 19.14 -27.41 22.93
CA GLU A 102 17.68 -27.50 23.07
C GLU A 102 17.01 -26.12 23.09
N TYR A 103 17.54 -25.18 23.88
CA TYR A 103 16.99 -23.83 23.95
C TYR A 103 17.18 -23.06 22.65
N ARG A 104 18.31 -23.28 21.95
CA ARG A 104 18.55 -22.73 20.61
C ARG A 104 17.54 -23.28 19.60
N SER A 105 17.30 -24.59 19.61
CA SER A 105 16.32 -25.24 18.73
C SER A 105 14.90 -24.71 18.97
N ARG A 106 14.48 -24.59 20.24
CA ARG A 106 13.16 -24.02 20.61
C ARG A 106 13.02 -22.57 20.17
N ALA A 107 14.05 -21.74 20.36
CA ALA A 107 14.03 -20.35 19.91
C ALA A 107 13.94 -20.22 18.38
N ARG A 108 14.66 -21.07 17.63
CA ARG A 108 14.59 -21.11 16.16
C ARG A 108 13.21 -21.56 15.67
N ALA A 109 12.63 -22.58 16.29
CA ALA A 109 11.28 -23.05 15.95
C ALA A 109 10.24 -21.91 16.09
N LEU A 110 10.24 -21.22 17.24
CA LEU A 110 9.35 -20.08 17.48
C LEU A 110 9.61 -18.90 16.54
N GLN A 111 10.87 -18.68 16.13
CA GLN A 111 11.20 -17.64 15.15
C GLN A 111 10.60 -17.95 13.78
N LEU A 112 10.66 -19.20 13.33
CA LEU A 112 10.07 -19.65 12.08
C LEU A 112 8.54 -19.56 12.13
N GLU A 113 7.94 -19.95 13.25
CA GLU A 113 6.48 -19.89 13.41
C GLU A 113 5.96 -18.45 13.40
N VAL A 114 6.63 -17.52 14.11
CA VAL A 114 6.29 -16.09 14.03
C VAL A 114 6.41 -15.59 12.59
N LYS A 115 7.46 -15.97 11.86
CA LYS A 115 7.64 -15.55 10.48
C LYS A 115 6.50 -16.06 9.59
N ALA A 116 6.12 -17.33 9.74
CA ALA A 116 5.03 -17.94 8.99
C ALA A 116 3.68 -17.26 9.28
N ARG A 117 3.34 -17.06 10.57
CA ARG A 117 2.07 -16.43 10.97
C ARG A 117 1.96 -14.96 10.56
N VAL A 118 3.04 -14.20 10.70
CA VAL A 118 3.08 -12.80 10.24
C VAL A 118 2.94 -12.72 8.72
N GLN A 119 3.54 -13.65 7.99
CA GLN A 119 3.42 -13.70 6.53
C GLN A 119 1.99 -14.05 6.10
N ALA A 120 1.38 -15.07 6.72
CA ALA A 120 -0.01 -15.46 6.46
C ALA A 120 -0.97 -14.29 6.70
N PHE A 121 -0.85 -13.63 7.87
CA PHE A 121 -1.68 -12.47 8.22
C PHE A 121 -1.54 -11.31 7.22
N ARG A 122 -0.32 -11.05 6.74
CA ARG A 122 -0.09 -10.04 5.70
C ARG A 122 -0.73 -10.45 4.37
N ASN A 123 -0.58 -11.71 3.97
CA ASN A 123 -1.15 -12.21 2.72
C ASN A 123 -2.69 -12.17 2.75
N GLU A 124 -3.31 -12.57 3.86
CA GLU A 124 -4.76 -12.44 4.08
C GLU A 124 -5.19 -10.97 4.00
N SER A 125 -4.48 -10.08 4.70
CA SER A 125 -4.71 -8.63 4.61
C SER A 125 -4.63 -8.05 3.20
N TRP A 126 -3.75 -8.60 2.36
CA TRP A 126 -3.63 -8.20 0.97
C TRP A 126 -4.70 -8.83 0.08
N SER A 127 -5.20 -10.03 0.42
CA SER A 127 -6.33 -10.67 -0.26
C SER A 127 -7.63 -9.91 -0.01
N ASP A 128 -7.93 -9.58 1.25
CA ASP A 128 -9.10 -8.77 1.63
C ASP A 128 -9.13 -7.46 0.84
N LEU A 129 -7.98 -6.76 0.80
CA LEU A 129 -7.86 -5.49 0.10
C LEU A 129 -8.02 -5.64 -1.41
N ARG A 130 -7.62 -6.77 -2.00
CA ARG A 130 -7.78 -7.05 -3.43
C ARG A 130 -9.23 -7.38 -3.77
N GLU A 131 -9.94 -8.13 -2.92
CA GLU A 131 -11.35 -8.49 -3.13
C GLU A 131 -12.30 -7.28 -3.01
N GLU A 132 -11.88 -6.22 -2.33
CA GLU A 132 -12.60 -4.95 -2.21
C GLU A 132 -12.40 -4.00 -3.42
N ILE A 133 -11.63 -4.40 -4.45
CA ILE A 133 -11.31 -3.62 -5.68
C ILE A 133 -11.97 -4.23 -6.90
#